data_AF-A0AA85JWL7-F1
#
_entry.id   AF-A0AA85JWL7-F1
#
_cell.length_a   1.000
_cell.length_b   1.000
_cell.length_c   1.000
_cell.angle_alpha   90.00
_cell.angle_beta   90.00
_cell.angle_gamma   90.00
#
_symmetry.space_group_name_H-M   'P 1'
#
loop_
_entity.id
_entity.type
_entity.pdbx_description
1 polymer ?
#
loop_
_entity_poly.entity_id
_entity_poly.type
_entity_poly.pdbx_seq_one_letter_code
_entity_poly.pdbx_strand_id
1 'polypeptide(L)'
;MGWKLAEQCGRRMVKLMITDAHYRIKKYQQIIDIQKAKLEKTLNQEHLSTLITAITLSSEKHREQRRRVLKTKLAKIRKQQPDNTPIDCVVNLSKQPLSKMEQQLLQKGLNYNTGDASKTDFFSAFESLLKSSNLNEETQEEIRQTIVPMVKQKRQHTQLNAQELKALKKLKNRKDIVILPADKGRTTVVMDREEYTKKAEELLKDEDVYQQLPTNPIQTLDNRIQRTLNKLTKTGQITKQDQWRMKSNGPVLPDSTADPKYTRQISHYDQLYHSQELQHIIYPKNYTEN
;
A
#
# COMPACT_ATOMS: atom_id res chain seq x y z
N MET A 1 18.84 -18.29 1.87
CA MET A 1 18.51 -18.93 0.57
C MET A 1 17.73 -18.02 -0.38
N GLY A 2 16.70 -17.30 0.08
CA GLY A 2 15.80 -16.51 -0.80
C GLY A 2 16.47 -15.41 -1.67
N TRP A 3 17.50 -14.72 -1.18
CA TRP A 3 18.18 -13.67 -1.95
C TRP A 3 18.87 -14.19 -3.22
N LYS A 4 19.53 -15.36 -3.15
CA LYS A 4 20.17 -16.00 -4.32
C LYS A 4 19.12 -16.40 -5.37
N LEU A 5 17.94 -16.84 -4.92
CA LEU A 5 16.82 -17.18 -5.81
C LEU A 5 16.25 -15.93 -6.49
N ALA A 6 16.04 -14.85 -5.73
CA ALA A 6 15.57 -13.57 -6.27
C ALA A 6 16.55 -12.98 -7.31
N GLU A 7 17.86 -13.07 -7.05
CA GLU A 7 18.89 -12.63 -7.98
C GLU A 7 18.89 -13.46 -9.27
N GLN A 8 18.78 -14.78 -9.16
CA GLN A 8 18.71 -15.69 -10.31
C GLN A 8 17.46 -15.45 -11.16
N CYS A 9 16.29 -15.27 -10.53
CA CYS A 9 15.05 -14.91 -11.20
C CYS A 9 15.16 -13.55 -11.90
N GLY A 10 15.77 -12.56 -11.25
CA GLY A 10 16.01 -11.23 -11.82
C GLY A 10 16.89 -11.29 -13.07
N ARG A 11 18.03 -12.01 -13.01
CA ARG A 11 18.92 -12.20 -14.17
C ARG A 11 18.21 -12.91 -15.33
N ARG A 12 17.38 -13.91 -15.04
CA ARG A 12 16.60 -14.63 -16.05
C ARG A 12 15.57 -13.72 -16.72
N MET A 13 14.88 -12.87 -15.94
CA MET A 13 13.94 -11.89 -16.48
C MET A 13 14.63 -10.89 -17.41
N VAL A 14 15.78 -10.34 -17.00
CA VAL A 14 16.55 -9.41 -17.85
C VAL A 14 16.96 -10.09 -19.16
N LYS A 15 17.43 -11.34 -19.11
CA LYS A 15 17.80 -12.11 -20.31
C LYS A 15 16.60 -12.30 -21.25
N LEU A 16 15.41 -12.60 -20.72
CA LEU A 16 14.18 -12.70 -21.52
C LEU A 16 13.80 -11.37 -22.17
N MET A 17 13.89 -10.27 -21.44
CA MET A 17 13.61 -8.93 -21.99
C MET A 17 14.56 -8.56 -23.13
N ILE A 18 15.84 -8.91 -23.02
CA ILE A 18 16.83 -8.70 -24.09
C ILE A 18 16.48 -9.55 -25.31
N THR A 19 16.12 -10.82 -25.12
CA THR A 19 15.72 -11.70 -26.23
C THR A 19 14.46 -11.21 -26.93
N ASP A 20 13.43 -10.79 -26.18
CA ASP A 20 12.21 -10.20 -26.75
C ASP A 20 12.52 -8.91 -27.54
N ALA A 21 13.40 -8.06 -27.02
CA ALA A 21 13.85 -6.87 -27.73
C ALA A 21 14.54 -7.21 -29.06
N HIS A 22 15.46 -8.19 -29.08
CA HIS A 22 16.09 -8.65 -30.31
C HIS A 22 15.08 -9.20 -31.32
N TYR A 23 14.10 -9.98 -30.85
CA TYR A 23 13.04 -10.49 -31.70
C TYR A 23 12.23 -9.35 -32.35
N ARG A 24 11.83 -8.34 -31.56
CA ARG A 24 11.11 -7.16 -32.07
C ARG A 24 11.93 -6.39 -33.10
N ILE A 25 13.23 -6.17 -32.84
CA ILE A 25 14.12 -5.49 -33.78
C ILE A 25 14.15 -6.24 -35.12
N LYS A 26 14.33 -7.56 -35.09
CA LYS A 26 14.34 -8.39 -36.31
C LYS A 26 13.00 -8.35 -37.05
N LYS A 27 11.89 -8.45 -36.32
CA LYS A 27 10.54 -8.36 -36.89
C LYS A 27 10.31 -7.03 -37.60
N TYR A 28 10.65 -5.91 -36.97
CA TYR A 28 10.46 -4.59 -37.57
C TYR A 28 11.38 -4.34 -38.75
N GLN A 29 12.61 -4.88 -38.73
CA GLN A 29 13.50 -4.82 -39.88
C GLN A 29 12.88 -5.50 -41.10
N GLN A 30 12.33 -6.72 -40.93
CA GLN A 30 11.66 -7.43 -42.02
C GLN A 30 10.45 -6.66 -42.58
N ILE A 31 9.66 -6.02 -41.70
CA ILE A 31 8.52 -5.20 -42.12
C ILE A 31 9.01 -3.99 -42.93
N ILE A 32 10.08 -3.32 -42.50
CA ILE A 32 10.67 -2.20 -43.23
C ILE A 32 11.15 -2.64 -44.61
N ASP A 33 11.83 -3.79 -44.70
CA ASP A 33 12.34 -4.32 -45.97
C ASP A 33 11.20 -4.64 -46.95
N ILE A 34 10.10 -5.25 -46.46
CA ILE A 34 8.90 -5.53 -47.26
C ILE A 34 8.27 -4.24 -47.79
N GLN A 35 8.14 -3.21 -46.93
CA GLN A 35 7.54 -1.93 -47.35
C GLN A 35 8.44 -1.18 -48.32
N LYS A 36 9.76 -1.24 -48.12
CA LYS A 36 10.74 -0.65 -49.03
C LYS A 36 10.64 -1.27 -50.44
N ALA A 37 10.58 -2.60 -50.52
CA ALA A 37 10.42 -3.30 -51.80
C ALA A 37 9.08 -3.00 -52.51
N LYS A 38 8.03 -2.65 -51.77
CA LYS A 38 6.75 -2.19 -52.36
C LYS A 38 6.86 -0.78 -52.93
N LEU A 39 7.50 0.14 -52.20
CA LEU A 39 7.71 1.52 -52.63
C LEU A 39 8.62 1.59 -53.87
N GLU A 40 9.65 0.74 -53.94
CA GLU A 40 10.53 0.62 -55.10
C GLU A 40 9.79 0.21 -56.39
N LYS A 41 8.66 -0.49 -56.28
CA LYS A 41 7.83 -0.90 -57.44
C LYS A 41 6.81 0.14 -57.88
N THR A 42 6.50 1.13 -57.05
CA THR A 42 5.42 2.10 -57.29
C THR A 42 5.89 3.51 -57.57
N LEU A 43 7.14 3.85 -57.21
CA LEU A 43 7.63 5.23 -57.22
C LEU A 43 8.85 5.41 -58.13
N ASN A 44 8.97 6.59 -58.77
CA ASN A 44 10.16 6.98 -59.53
C ASN A 44 11.40 7.07 -58.62
N GLN A 45 12.57 6.73 -59.18
CA GLN A 45 13.83 6.61 -58.45
C GLN A 45 14.27 7.90 -57.72
N GLU A 46 13.98 9.06 -58.30
CA GLU A 46 14.30 10.39 -57.73
C GLU A 46 13.39 10.77 -56.55
N HIS A 47 12.09 10.45 -56.62
CA HIS A 47 11.18 10.65 -55.50
C HIS A 47 11.46 9.68 -54.36
N LEU A 48 11.86 8.45 -54.69
CA LEU A 48 12.25 7.44 -53.71
C LEU A 48 13.52 7.86 -52.94
N SER A 49 14.53 8.38 -53.62
CA SER A 49 15.78 8.81 -52.97
C SER A 49 15.54 10.00 -52.03
N THR A 50 14.72 10.97 -52.45
CA THR A 50 14.33 12.13 -51.64
C THR A 50 13.56 11.67 -50.40
N LEU A 51 12.61 10.74 -50.56
CA LEU A 51 11.82 10.20 -49.45
C LEU A 51 12.69 9.42 -48.45
N ILE A 52 13.58 8.54 -48.92
CA ILE A 52 14.50 7.78 -48.05
C ILE A 52 15.39 8.73 -47.25
N THR A 53 15.87 9.81 -47.87
CA THR A 53 16.72 10.81 -47.22
C THR A 53 15.95 11.54 -46.12
N ALA A 54 14.71 11.96 -46.39
CA ALA A 54 13.84 12.63 -45.42
C ALA A 54 13.48 11.72 -44.22
N ILE A 55 13.19 10.44 -44.50
CA ILE A 55 12.90 9.44 -43.45
C ILE A 55 14.14 9.18 -42.61
N THR A 56 15.32 9.00 -43.23
CA THR A 56 16.58 8.76 -42.53
C THR A 56 16.90 9.92 -41.59
N LEU A 57 16.85 11.16 -42.09
CA LEU A 57 17.11 12.36 -41.29
C LEU A 57 16.14 12.50 -40.10
N SER A 58 14.85 12.28 -40.34
CA SER A 58 13.82 12.35 -39.30
C SER A 58 14.00 11.25 -38.25
N SER A 59 14.35 10.04 -38.68
CA SER A 59 14.59 8.89 -37.79
C SER A 59 15.82 9.10 -36.91
N GLU A 60 16.90 9.68 -37.46
CA GLU A 60 18.13 10.00 -36.72
C GLU A 60 17.87 11.07 -35.66
N LYS A 61 17.12 12.13 -36.03
CA LYS A 61 16.71 13.17 -35.07
C LYS A 61 15.91 12.59 -33.91
N HIS A 62 14.92 11.73 -34.18
CA HIS A 62 14.15 11.06 -33.13
C HIS A 62 15.02 10.12 -32.27
N ARG A 63 15.94 9.38 -32.89
CA ARG A 63 16.87 8.48 -32.19
C ARG A 63 17.77 9.25 -31.23
N GLU A 64 18.29 10.40 -31.65
CA GLU A 64 19.15 11.24 -30.82
C GLU A 64 18.37 11.87 -29.66
N GLN A 65 17.15 12.36 -29.89
CA GLN A 65 16.30 12.86 -28.82
C GLN A 65 16.00 11.78 -27.77
N ARG A 66 15.66 10.56 -28.21
CA ARG A 66 15.44 9.43 -27.29
C ARG A 66 16.72 9.04 -26.55
N ARG A 67 17.87 9.06 -27.22
CA ARG A 67 19.19 8.79 -26.62
C ARG A 67 19.52 9.79 -25.53
N ARG A 68 19.26 11.09 -25.73
CA ARG A 68 19.43 12.13 -24.70
C ARG A 68 18.58 11.85 -23.47
N VAL A 69 17.28 11.56 -23.64
CA VAL A 69 16.38 11.20 -22.54
C VAL A 69 16.89 9.98 -21.77
N LEU A 70 17.31 8.94 -22.48
CA LEU A 70 17.85 7.72 -21.86
C LEU A 70 19.15 7.99 -21.11
N LYS A 71 20.07 8.80 -21.65
CA LYS A 71 21.29 9.22 -20.95
C LYS A 71 20.98 9.97 -19.65
N THR A 72 20.02 10.89 -19.67
CA THR A 72 19.59 11.62 -18.45
C THR A 72 18.99 10.67 -17.42
N LYS A 73 18.14 9.72 -17.84
CA LYS A 73 17.57 8.71 -16.94
C LYS A 73 18.65 7.82 -16.32
N LEU A 74 19.62 7.38 -17.12
CA LEU A 74 20.74 6.57 -16.65
C LEU A 74 21.60 7.34 -15.64
N ALA A 75 21.89 8.62 -15.90
CA ALA A 75 22.61 9.47 -14.96
C ALA A 75 21.87 9.62 -13.62
N LYS A 76 20.54 9.75 -13.63
CA LYS A 76 19.71 9.78 -12.41
C LYS A 76 19.79 8.47 -11.62
N ILE A 77 19.73 7.33 -12.29
CA ILE A 77 19.85 6.01 -11.64
C ILE A 77 21.26 5.84 -11.05
N ARG A 78 22.31 6.29 -11.75
CA ARG A 78 23.69 6.19 -11.26
C ARG A 78 23.96 7.09 -10.05
N LYS A 79 23.31 8.25 -9.96
CA LYS A 79 23.33 9.13 -8.77
C LYS A 79 22.55 8.56 -7.58
N GLN A 80 21.74 7.52 -7.77
CA GLN A 80 21.04 6.80 -6.70
C GLN A 80 21.85 5.60 -6.16
N GLN A 81 23.14 5.48 -6.48
CA GLN A 81 24.01 4.65 -5.64
C GLN A 81 24.03 5.25 -4.22
N PRO A 82 24.03 4.41 -3.17
CA PRO A 82 23.74 4.86 -1.82
C PRO A 82 24.93 5.68 -1.31
N ASP A 83 24.84 6.99 -1.43
CA ASP A 83 25.44 7.82 -0.41
C ASP A 83 24.78 7.38 0.91
N ASN A 84 25.59 6.88 1.84
CA ASN A 84 25.23 6.50 3.21
C ASN A 84 24.80 7.73 4.05
N THR A 85 24.12 8.69 3.45
CA THR A 85 23.38 9.74 4.15
C THR A 85 21.99 9.18 4.44
N PRO A 86 21.61 8.99 5.72
CA PRO A 86 20.26 8.57 6.06
C PRO A 86 19.31 9.56 5.41
N ILE A 87 18.45 9.07 4.50
CA ILE A 87 17.34 9.87 4.01
C ILE A 87 16.56 10.23 5.27
N ASP A 88 16.52 11.51 5.62
CA ASP A 88 15.90 11.98 6.84
C ASP A 88 14.38 11.91 6.67
N CYS A 89 13.87 10.69 6.79
CA CYS A 89 12.46 10.36 6.68
C CYS A 89 11.71 10.65 7.99
N VAL A 90 12.33 11.32 8.96
CA VAL A 90 11.71 11.60 10.26
C VAL A 90 11.77 13.09 10.53
N VAL A 91 10.62 13.75 10.45
CA VAL A 91 10.51 15.18 10.75
C VAL A 91 9.96 15.34 12.16
N ASN A 92 10.79 15.85 13.07
CA ASN A 92 10.36 16.17 14.43
C ASN A 92 9.87 17.62 14.49
N LEU A 93 8.56 17.80 14.64
CA LEU A 93 7.90 19.08 14.90
C LEU A 93 7.55 19.26 16.39
N SER A 94 7.71 18.21 17.20
CA SER A 94 7.45 18.28 18.64
C SER A 94 8.49 19.13 19.38
N LYS A 95 8.08 19.73 20.50
CA LYS A 95 9.00 20.54 21.34
C LYS A 95 10.08 19.70 22.00
N GLN A 96 9.87 18.39 22.13
CA GLN A 96 10.82 17.50 22.77
C GLN A 96 11.75 16.83 21.75
N PRO A 97 13.06 16.77 22.01
CA PRO A 97 14.00 16.10 21.11
C PRO A 97 13.78 14.58 21.12
N LEU A 98 13.89 13.96 19.95
CA LEU A 98 13.98 12.52 19.82
C LEU A 98 15.42 12.07 20.05
N SER A 99 15.60 10.96 20.76
CA SER A 99 16.90 10.31 20.87
C SER A 99 17.35 9.78 19.50
N LYS A 100 18.67 9.71 19.27
CA LYS A 100 19.24 9.13 18.05
C LYS A 100 18.71 7.71 17.76
N MET A 101 18.50 6.91 18.80
CA MET A 101 17.93 5.55 18.65
C MET A 101 16.44 5.58 18.28
N GLU A 102 15.69 6.56 18.80
CA GLU A 102 14.27 6.75 18.47
C GLU A 102 14.11 7.21 17.02
N GLN A 103 14.98 8.14 16.57
CA GLN A 103 15.02 8.57 15.16
C GLN A 103 15.36 7.42 14.22
N GLN A 104 16.40 6.64 14.53
CA GLN A 104 16.79 5.47 13.72
C GLN A 104 15.68 4.42 13.66
N LEU A 105 14.96 4.21 14.75
CA LEU A 105 13.81 3.31 14.78
C LEU A 105 12.68 3.81 13.87
N LEU A 106 12.34 5.10 13.96
CA LEU A 106 11.29 5.72 13.12
C LEU A 106 11.69 5.78 11.64
N GLN A 107 12.99 5.90 11.33
CA GLN A 107 13.50 5.84 9.96
C GLN A 107 13.26 4.49 9.27
N LYS A 108 13.09 3.40 10.03
CA LYS A 108 12.70 2.10 9.46
C LYS A 108 11.27 2.12 8.88
N GLY A 109 10.46 3.09 9.31
CA GLY A 109 9.08 3.32 8.89
C GLY A 109 8.06 2.65 9.80
N LEU A 110 6.84 3.20 9.82
CA LEU A 110 5.74 2.70 10.66
C LEU A 110 5.27 1.29 10.25
N ASN A 111 5.46 0.91 8.98
CA ASN A 111 5.15 -0.42 8.46
C ASN A 111 6.33 -1.40 8.57
N TYR A 112 7.36 -1.07 9.35
CA TYR A 112 8.50 -1.96 9.53
C TYR A 112 8.09 -3.21 10.32
N ASN A 113 8.33 -4.38 9.74
CA ASN A 113 8.01 -5.63 10.42
C ASN A 113 8.98 -5.88 11.58
N THR A 114 8.55 -5.67 12.83
CA THR A 114 9.42 -5.79 14.00
C THR A 114 9.66 -7.23 14.44
N GLY A 115 8.87 -8.19 13.96
CA GLY A 115 9.00 -9.61 14.30
C GLY A 115 8.03 -10.52 13.56
N ASP A 116 7.90 -11.75 14.02
CA ASP A 116 6.89 -12.68 13.51
C ASP A 116 5.47 -12.21 13.90
N ALA A 117 4.47 -12.59 13.09
CA ALA A 117 3.06 -12.36 13.40
C ALA A 117 2.68 -12.89 14.79
N SER A 118 1.68 -12.29 15.42
CA SER A 118 1.24 -12.74 16.73
C SER A 118 0.75 -14.19 16.64
N LYS A 119 1.15 -15.01 17.61
CA LYS A 119 0.62 -16.38 17.73
C LYS A 119 -0.90 -16.37 17.88
N THR A 120 -1.47 -15.33 18.49
CA THR A 120 -2.92 -15.15 18.63
C THR A 120 -3.62 -15.03 17.30
N ASP A 121 -3.05 -14.25 16.36
CA ASP A 121 -3.65 -14.01 15.05
C ASP A 121 -3.63 -15.30 14.24
N PHE A 122 -2.50 -16.04 14.30
CA PHE A 122 -2.40 -17.37 13.73
C PHE A 122 -3.47 -18.32 14.30
N PHE A 123 -3.62 -18.40 15.63
CA PHE A 123 -4.63 -19.27 16.25
C PHE A 123 -6.06 -18.84 15.89
N SER A 124 -6.35 -17.55 15.80
CA SER A 124 -7.67 -17.06 15.41
C SER A 124 -8.03 -17.40 13.97
N ALA A 125 -7.09 -17.25 13.03
CA ALA A 125 -7.26 -17.62 11.63
C ALA A 125 -7.36 -19.14 11.47
N PHE A 126 -6.54 -19.88 12.22
CA PHE A 126 -6.54 -21.33 12.24
C PHE A 126 -7.86 -21.90 12.77
N GLU A 127 -8.39 -21.36 13.88
CA GLU A 127 -9.71 -21.75 14.41
C GLU A 127 -10.84 -21.40 13.45
N SER A 128 -10.77 -20.22 12.81
CA SER A 128 -11.75 -19.83 11.80
C SER A 128 -11.75 -20.81 10.62
N LEU A 129 -10.56 -21.27 10.20
CA LEU A 129 -10.40 -22.27 9.15
C LEU A 129 -11.00 -23.62 9.56
N LEU A 130 -10.69 -24.11 10.77
CA LEU A 130 -11.24 -25.38 11.28
C LEU A 130 -12.77 -25.33 11.37
N LYS A 131 -13.33 -24.24 11.90
CA LYS A 131 -14.79 -24.07 11.99
C LYS A 131 -15.48 -23.95 10.62
N SER A 132 -14.77 -23.45 9.61
CA SER A 132 -15.27 -23.39 8.24
C SER A 132 -15.13 -24.72 7.48
N SER A 133 -14.37 -25.66 8.01
CA SER A 133 -14.16 -26.97 7.41
C SER A 133 -15.30 -27.92 7.78
N ASN A 134 -15.74 -28.77 6.84
CA ASN A 134 -16.74 -29.80 7.10
C ASN A 134 -16.14 -31.04 7.80
N LEU A 135 -15.17 -30.84 8.70
CA LEU A 135 -14.51 -31.91 9.44
C LEU A 135 -15.29 -32.23 10.73
N ASN A 136 -15.26 -33.48 11.17
CA ASN A 136 -15.74 -33.92 12.47
C ASN A 136 -14.94 -33.27 13.62
N GLU A 137 -15.61 -33.01 14.74
CA GLU A 137 -15.00 -32.31 15.89
C GLU A 137 -13.79 -33.07 16.45
N GLU A 138 -13.82 -34.40 16.43
CA GLU A 138 -12.73 -35.25 16.90
C GLU A 138 -11.44 -35.04 16.09
N THR A 139 -11.52 -35.01 14.76
CA THR A 139 -10.35 -34.73 13.90
C THR A 139 -9.92 -33.26 14.00
N GLN A 140 -10.85 -32.31 14.20
CA GLN A 140 -10.45 -30.93 14.47
C GLN A 140 -9.62 -30.84 15.76
N GLU A 141 -10.02 -31.55 16.80
CA GLU A 141 -9.31 -31.59 18.07
C GLU A 141 -7.93 -32.25 17.95
N GLU A 142 -7.81 -33.36 17.22
CA GLU A 142 -6.50 -33.99 16.93
C GLU A 142 -5.53 -33.04 16.23
N ILE A 143 -6.03 -32.27 15.25
CA ILE A 143 -5.21 -31.27 14.54
C ILE A 143 -4.82 -30.14 15.50
N ARG A 144 -5.72 -29.66 16.38
CA ARG A 144 -5.40 -28.66 17.41
C ARG A 144 -4.29 -29.17 18.34
N GLN A 145 -4.43 -30.38 18.85
CA GLN A 145 -3.45 -31.01 19.76
C GLN A 145 -2.07 -31.18 19.10
N THR A 146 -2.03 -31.34 17.78
CA THR A 146 -0.76 -31.46 17.04
C THR A 146 -0.13 -30.09 16.76
N ILE A 147 -0.89 -29.13 16.23
CA ILE A 147 -0.36 -27.86 15.73
C ILE A 147 -0.09 -26.84 16.85
N VAL A 148 -0.95 -26.79 17.88
CA VAL A 148 -0.82 -25.79 18.96
C VAL A 148 0.52 -25.91 19.70
N PRO A 149 0.99 -27.09 20.11
CA PRO A 149 2.29 -27.24 20.76
C PRO A 149 3.46 -26.84 19.83
N MET A 150 3.42 -27.23 18.56
CA MET A 150 4.47 -26.90 17.58
C MET A 150 4.62 -25.38 17.42
N VAL A 151 3.51 -24.66 17.32
CA VAL A 151 3.50 -23.20 17.19
C VAL A 151 3.89 -22.50 18.49
N LYS A 152 3.51 -23.06 19.65
CA LYS A 152 3.92 -22.55 20.96
C LYS A 152 5.43 -22.69 21.17
N GLN A 153 6.03 -23.82 20.79
CA GLN A 153 7.47 -24.10 20.93
C GLN A 153 8.34 -23.21 20.03
N LYS A 154 7.82 -22.74 18.89
CA LYS A 154 8.55 -21.83 18.01
C LYS A 154 8.88 -20.51 18.74
N ARG A 155 10.17 -20.21 18.85
CA ARG A 155 10.65 -18.90 19.35
C ARG A 155 10.33 -17.83 18.32
N GLN A 156 9.69 -16.74 18.76
CA GLN A 156 9.44 -15.60 17.89
C GLN A 156 10.77 -14.92 17.57
N HIS A 157 11.07 -14.76 16.30
CA HIS A 157 12.23 -13.99 15.89
C HIS A 157 11.87 -12.50 15.96
N THR A 158 12.59 -11.74 16.77
CA THR A 158 12.49 -10.28 16.78
C THR A 158 13.62 -9.72 15.93
N GLN A 159 13.30 -8.86 14.97
CA GLN A 159 14.32 -8.21 14.13
C GLN A 159 14.94 -6.98 14.79
N LEU A 160 14.35 -6.53 15.91
CA LEU A 160 14.84 -5.39 16.70
C LEU A 160 15.88 -5.82 17.73
N ASN A 161 16.91 -5.00 17.89
CA ASN A 161 17.89 -5.19 18.96
C ASN A 161 17.34 -4.72 20.33
N ALA A 162 18.05 -5.03 21.42
CA ALA A 162 17.59 -4.67 22.77
C ALA A 162 17.45 -3.15 23.00
N GLN A 163 18.29 -2.33 22.36
CA GLN A 163 18.24 -0.87 22.47
C GLN A 163 17.05 -0.28 21.71
N GLU A 164 16.75 -0.82 20.52
CA GLU A 164 15.60 -0.48 19.70
C GLU A 164 14.29 -0.87 20.39
N LEU A 165 14.23 -2.04 21.02
CA LEU A 165 13.08 -2.45 21.83
C LEU A 165 12.83 -1.50 23.01
N LYS A 166 13.91 -1.05 23.67
CA LYS A 166 13.81 -0.07 24.75
C LYS A 166 13.33 1.29 24.23
N ALA A 167 13.84 1.73 23.08
CA ALA A 167 13.41 2.96 22.42
C ALA A 167 11.93 2.87 21.99
N LEU A 168 11.50 1.74 21.42
CA LEU A 168 10.10 1.51 21.04
C LEU A 168 9.17 1.58 22.25
N LYS A 169 9.52 0.93 23.36
CA LYS A 169 8.74 1.00 24.60
C LYS A 169 8.67 2.43 25.14
N LYS A 170 9.78 3.17 25.07
CA LYS A 170 9.83 4.57 25.49
C LYS A 170 8.91 5.43 24.62
N LEU A 171 8.98 5.31 23.30
CA LEU A 171 8.08 6.00 22.37
C LEU A 171 6.61 5.64 22.60
N LYS A 172 6.30 4.36 22.80
CA LYS A 172 4.93 3.89 23.08
C LYS A 172 4.35 4.49 24.37
N ASN A 173 5.18 4.74 25.37
CA ASN A 173 4.75 5.30 26.65
C ASN A 173 4.64 6.83 26.64
N ARG A 174 5.12 7.50 25.60
CA ARG A 174 5.02 8.96 25.45
C ARG A 174 3.60 9.32 24.99
N LYS A 175 2.86 9.99 25.87
CA LYS A 175 1.49 10.48 25.60
C LYS A 175 1.47 11.93 25.13
N ASP A 176 2.59 12.64 25.27
CA ASP A 176 2.82 14.03 24.91
C ASP A 176 2.95 14.25 23.39
N ILE A 177 3.29 13.19 22.64
CA ILE A 177 3.52 13.25 21.20
C ILE A 177 2.56 12.36 20.41
N VAL A 178 2.36 12.73 19.15
CA VAL A 178 1.63 11.97 18.13
C VAL A 178 2.59 11.69 16.98
N ILE A 179 2.66 10.42 16.56
CA ILE A 179 3.54 9.95 15.49
C ILE A 179 2.66 9.54 14.31
N LEU A 180 2.80 10.21 13.17
CA LEU A 180 1.92 10.07 12.01
C LEU A 180 2.74 9.78 10.74
N PRO A 181 2.22 8.99 9.80
CA PRO A 181 2.75 9.00 8.45
C PRO A 181 2.48 10.37 7.81
N ALA A 182 3.43 10.91 7.06
CA ALA A 182 3.19 12.09 6.24
C ALA A 182 2.37 11.73 5.00
N ASP A 183 1.55 12.66 4.53
CA ASP A 183 0.77 12.56 3.28
C ASP A 183 1.57 12.11 2.06
N LYS A 184 2.85 12.51 2.01
CA LYS A 184 3.73 12.28 0.86
C LYS A 184 4.97 11.49 1.27
N GLY A 185 5.15 10.35 0.62
CA GLY A 185 6.37 9.55 0.72
C GLY A 185 6.40 8.61 1.92
N ARG A 186 7.61 8.31 2.41
CA ARG A 186 7.85 7.40 3.55
C ARG A 186 8.20 8.17 4.82
N THR A 187 7.83 9.45 4.87
CA THR A 187 8.19 10.34 5.97
C THR A 187 7.27 10.10 7.17
N THR A 188 7.84 10.04 8.36
CA THR A 188 7.14 10.01 9.63
C THR A 188 7.26 11.39 10.27
N VAL A 189 6.12 11.95 10.69
CA VAL A 189 6.06 13.23 11.39
C VAL A 189 5.79 12.97 12.87
N VAL A 190 6.54 13.63 13.74
CA VAL A 190 6.31 13.62 15.19
C VAL A 190 5.89 15.02 15.61
N MET A 191 4.72 15.16 16.23
CA MET A 191 4.15 16.44 16.65
C MET A 191 3.71 16.37 18.11
N ASP A 192 3.62 17.52 18.78
CA ASP A 192 2.99 17.59 20.10
C ASP A 192 1.50 17.25 20.00
N ARG A 193 0.98 16.52 20.99
CA ARG A 193 -0.43 16.11 21.00
C ARG A 193 -1.38 17.28 21.06
N GLU A 194 -1.09 18.29 21.87
CA GLU A 194 -1.90 19.50 21.99
C GLU A 194 -1.97 20.27 20.65
N GLU A 195 -0.84 20.39 19.96
CA GLU A 195 -0.78 21.06 18.65
C GLU A 195 -1.54 20.27 17.59
N TYR A 196 -1.41 18.94 17.59
CA TYR A 196 -2.16 18.07 16.70
C TYR A 196 -3.68 18.20 16.93
N THR A 197 -4.13 18.12 18.18
CA THR A 197 -5.55 18.25 18.53
C THR A 197 -6.08 19.62 18.12
N LYS A 198 -5.34 20.70 18.41
CA LYS A 198 -5.72 22.05 18.00
C LYS A 198 -5.87 22.18 16.48
N LYS A 199 -4.90 21.69 15.69
CA LYS A 199 -4.98 21.72 14.23
C LYS A 199 -6.14 20.88 13.69
N ALA A 200 -6.37 19.70 14.28
CA ALA A 200 -7.50 18.85 13.90
C ALA A 200 -8.84 19.56 14.17
N GLU A 201 -8.99 20.21 15.33
CA GLU A 201 -10.18 21.01 15.64
C GLU A 201 -10.34 22.21 14.71
N GLU A 202 -9.27 22.92 14.38
CA GLU A 202 -9.29 24.03 13.42
C GLU A 202 -9.73 23.57 12.03
N LEU A 203 -9.25 22.42 11.56
CA LEU A 203 -9.67 21.81 10.30
C LEU A 203 -11.15 21.40 10.33
N LEU A 204 -11.63 20.86 11.45
CA LEU A 204 -13.02 20.40 11.59
C LEU A 204 -14.03 21.55 11.80
N LYS A 205 -13.57 22.75 12.16
CA LYS A 205 -14.38 23.98 12.25
C LYS A 205 -14.70 24.59 10.88
N ASP A 206 -14.05 24.14 9.81
CA ASP A 206 -14.33 24.58 8.46
C ASP A 206 -15.73 24.11 8.03
N GLU A 207 -16.72 25.00 8.20
CA GLU A 207 -18.11 24.75 7.82
C GLU A 207 -18.29 24.66 6.30
N ASP A 208 -17.36 25.15 5.47
CA ASP A 208 -17.46 25.01 4.01
C ASP A 208 -17.16 23.57 3.57
N VAL A 209 -16.29 22.88 4.30
CA VAL A 209 -15.86 21.51 3.99
C VAL A 209 -16.60 20.47 4.81
N TYR A 210 -16.86 20.73 6.09
CA TYR A 210 -17.40 19.77 7.05
C TYR A 210 -18.77 20.18 7.59
N GLN A 211 -19.59 19.19 7.97
CA GLN A 211 -20.88 19.37 8.60
C GLN A 211 -21.04 18.42 9.78
N GLN A 212 -21.56 18.94 10.90
CA GLN A 212 -21.92 18.12 12.06
C GLN A 212 -23.17 17.30 11.76
N LEU A 213 -23.12 15.99 12.03
CA LEU A 213 -24.28 15.13 11.95
C LEU A 213 -24.95 14.98 13.32
N PRO A 214 -26.28 15.06 13.40
CA PRO A 214 -27.03 14.91 14.65
C PRO A 214 -27.03 13.47 15.17
N THR A 215 -26.76 12.48 14.33
CA THR A 215 -26.75 11.06 14.69
C THR A 215 -25.76 10.30 13.82
N ASN A 216 -25.17 9.24 14.38
CA ASN A 216 -24.27 8.35 13.64
C ASN A 216 -25.01 7.63 12.50
N PRO A 217 -24.68 7.90 11.22
CA PRO A 217 -25.39 7.30 10.08
C PRO A 217 -25.03 5.82 9.88
N ILE A 218 -23.97 5.32 10.51
CA ILE A 218 -23.44 3.98 10.24
C ILE A 218 -24.42 2.90 10.68
N GLN A 219 -25.12 3.08 11.81
CA GLN A 219 -26.15 2.13 12.24
C GLN A 219 -27.31 2.07 11.23
N THR A 220 -27.72 3.23 10.70
CA THR A 220 -28.77 3.32 9.67
C THR A 220 -28.32 2.63 8.37
N LEU A 221 -27.08 2.86 7.96
CA LEU A 221 -26.50 2.24 6.77
C LEU A 221 -26.37 0.72 6.92
N ASP A 222 -25.86 0.24 8.06
CA ASP A 222 -25.71 -1.19 8.34
C ASP A 222 -27.08 -1.88 8.35
N ASN A 223 -28.08 -1.27 8.99
CA ASN A 223 -29.46 -1.75 8.93
C ASN A 223 -30.01 -1.80 7.50
N ARG A 224 -29.69 -0.81 6.65
CA ARG A 224 -30.10 -0.78 5.24
C ARG A 224 -29.43 -1.90 4.44
N ILE A 225 -28.14 -2.14 4.65
CA ILE A 225 -27.39 -3.25 4.04
C ILE A 225 -27.99 -4.59 4.46
N GLN A 226 -28.22 -4.81 5.75
CA GLN A 226 -28.80 -6.05 6.28
C GLN A 226 -30.21 -6.30 5.70
N ARG A 227 -31.07 -5.28 5.63
CA ARG A 227 -32.41 -5.38 5.00
C ARG A 227 -32.31 -5.77 3.52
N THR A 228 -31.39 -5.16 2.78
CA THR A 228 -31.18 -5.43 1.36
C THR A 228 -30.69 -6.86 1.14
N LEU A 229 -29.68 -7.29 1.92
CA LEU A 229 -29.18 -8.67 1.88
C LEU A 229 -30.29 -9.69 2.20
N ASN A 230 -31.09 -9.44 3.25
CA ASN A 230 -32.22 -10.31 3.59
C ASN A 230 -33.26 -10.40 2.47
N LYS A 231 -33.55 -9.26 1.78
CA LYS A 231 -34.47 -9.24 0.64
C LYS A 231 -33.94 -10.08 -0.51
N LEU A 232 -32.68 -9.89 -0.90
CA LEU A 232 -32.05 -10.61 -2.00
C LEU A 232 -32.02 -12.13 -1.76
N THR A 233 -31.74 -12.55 -0.53
CA THR A 233 -31.77 -13.98 -0.14
C THR A 233 -33.19 -14.54 -0.19
N LYS A 234 -34.21 -13.78 0.27
CA LYS A 234 -35.62 -14.21 0.17
C LYS A 234 -36.10 -14.33 -1.27
N THR A 235 -35.62 -13.46 -2.16
CA THR A 235 -35.95 -13.50 -3.60
C THR A 235 -35.12 -14.52 -4.39
N GLY A 236 -34.22 -15.27 -3.75
CA GLY A 236 -33.39 -16.29 -4.40
C GLY A 236 -32.28 -15.75 -5.31
N GLN A 237 -32.01 -14.44 -5.29
CA GLN A 237 -30.99 -13.81 -6.14
C GLN A 237 -29.55 -14.05 -5.63
N ILE A 238 -29.41 -14.32 -4.32
CA ILE A 238 -28.14 -14.68 -3.69
C ILE A 238 -28.35 -15.87 -2.75
N THR A 239 -27.33 -16.71 -2.60
CA THR A 239 -27.39 -17.84 -1.67
C THR A 239 -27.22 -17.38 -0.21
N LYS A 240 -27.60 -18.23 0.76
CA LYS A 240 -27.31 -17.96 2.19
C LYS A 240 -25.81 -17.85 2.46
N GLN A 241 -24.98 -18.56 1.69
CA GLN A 241 -23.53 -18.50 1.81
C GLN A 241 -22.98 -17.15 1.32
N ASP A 242 -23.49 -16.63 0.19
CA ASP A 242 -23.14 -15.31 -0.31
C ASP A 242 -23.57 -14.22 0.66
N GLN A 243 -24.77 -14.35 1.23
CA GLN A 243 -25.26 -13.44 2.25
C GLN A 243 -24.32 -13.36 3.46
N TRP A 244 -23.84 -14.50 3.95
CA TRP A 244 -22.92 -14.56 5.08
C TRP A 244 -21.56 -13.93 4.76
N ARG A 245 -21.05 -14.12 3.53
CA ARG A 245 -19.79 -13.50 3.06
C ARG A 245 -19.89 -11.99 2.86
N MET A 246 -21.08 -11.49 2.53
CA MET A 246 -21.32 -10.05 2.28
C MET A 246 -21.71 -9.27 3.54
N LYS A 247 -22.00 -9.94 4.66
CA LYS A 247 -22.26 -9.26 5.93
C LYS A 247 -20.99 -8.56 6.43
N SER A 248 -21.12 -7.28 6.77
CA SER A 248 -20.13 -6.51 7.51
C SER A 248 -19.96 -7.09 8.92
N ASN A 249 -18.73 -7.09 9.46
CA ASN A 249 -18.42 -7.43 10.85
C ASN A 249 -18.78 -6.25 11.80
N GLY A 250 -19.99 -5.70 11.64
CA GLY A 250 -20.51 -4.58 12.42
C GLY A 250 -20.10 -3.19 11.89
N PRO A 251 -20.79 -2.13 12.37
CA PRO A 251 -20.51 -0.75 12.00
C PRO A 251 -19.20 -0.27 12.65
N VAL A 252 -18.15 -0.09 11.86
CA VAL A 252 -16.87 0.51 12.31
C VAL A 252 -16.76 1.92 11.75
N LEU A 253 -16.61 2.91 12.63
CA LEU A 253 -16.25 4.27 12.21
C LEU A 253 -14.85 4.21 11.57
N PRO A 254 -14.65 4.74 10.35
CA PRO A 254 -13.30 4.95 9.87
C PRO A 254 -12.59 5.88 10.86
N ASP A 255 -11.38 5.49 11.29
CA ASP A 255 -10.55 6.34 12.16
C ASP A 255 -10.42 7.72 11.52
N SER A 256 -10.85 8.75 12.25
CA SER A 256 -10.69 10.13 11.83
C SER A 256 -9.24 10.56 12.06
N THR A 257 -8.30 9.99 11.30
CA THR A 257 -7.09 10.73 10.99
C THR A 257 -7.55 11.93 10.17
N ALA A 258 -7.29 13.14 10.66
CA ALA A 258 -7.75 14.41 10.09
C ALA A 258 -7.09 14.73 8.73
N ASP A 259 -7.12 13.79 7.79
CA ASP A 259 -6.59 13.92 6.44
C ASP A 259 -7.72 13.94 5.41
N PRO A 260 -7.93 15.05 4.70
CA PRO A 260 -9.06 15.22 3.78
C PRO A 260 -9.02 14.38 2.49
N LYS A 261 -8.04 13.49 2.25
CA LYS A 261 -7.81 12.99 0.88
C LYS A 261 -7.82 11.50 0.59
N TYR A 262 -7.53 10.54 1.48
CA TYR A 262 -7.56 9.13 1.06
C TYR A 262 -7.86 8.14 2.19
N THR A 263 -9.12 7.72 2.30
CA THR A 263 -9.51 6.45 2.96
C THR A 263 -9.10 5.27 2.08
N ARG A 264 -7.81 4.89 2.11
CA ARG A 264 -7.33 3.60 1.59
C ARG A 264 -6.12 3.10 2.37
N GLN A 265 -6.37 2.57 3.56
CA GLN A 265 -5.84 1.28 4.03
C GLN A 265 -6.24 1.08 5.48
N ILE A 266 -7.10 0.09 5.71
CA ILE A 266 -7.41 -0.43 7.05
C ILE A 266 -6.33 -1.47 7.37
N SER A 267 -5.55 -1.23 8.42
CA SER A 267 -4.92 -2.30 9.18
C SER A 267 -4.85 -1.91 10.65
N HIS A 268 -5.42 -2.77 11.48
CA HIS A 268 -5.39 -2.80 12.95
C HIS A 268 -4.37 -1.88 13.63
N TYR A 269 -4.87 -1.03 14.54
CA TYR A 269 -4.43 -1.01 15.94
C TYR A 269 -5.49 -0.31 16.81
N ASP A 270 -6.32 -1.12 17.49
CA ASP A 270 -7.14 -0.68 18.61
C ASP A 270 -6.29 -0.66 19.88
N GLN A 271 -6.25 0.51 20.54
CA GLN A 271 -6.21 0.71 21.99
C GLN A 271 -5.91 2.19 22.23
N LEU A 272 -6.96 3.02 22.37
CA LEU A 272 -7.05 4.25 23.20
C LEU A 272 -8.07 5.25 22.64
N TYR A 273 -9.32 4.84 22.43
CA TYR A 273 -10.47 5.77 22.46
C TYR A 273 -11.63 5.12 23.20
N HIS A 274 -11.46 5.01 24.52
CA HIS A 274 -12.54 4.84 25.49
C HIS A 274 -12.46 6.00 26.48
N SER A 275 -12.66 7.21 25.96
CA SER A 275 -13.09 8.35 26.76
C SER A 275 -14.43 8.79 26.21
N GLN A 276 -15.48 8.44 26.95
CA GLN A 276 -16.80 9.04 26.84
C GLN A 276 -16.62 10.56 26.96
N GLU A 277 -16.79 11.33 25.86
CA GLU A 277 -17.19 12.77 25.85
C GLU A 277 -17.08 13.45 24.46
N LEU A 278 -17.41 12.77 23.35
CA LEU A 278 -17.71 13.48 22.09
C LEU A 278 -18.99 12.91 21.46
N GLN A 279 -20.11 13.57 21.73
CA GLN A 279 -21.44 13.21 21.22
C GLN A 279 -21.70 13.68 19.77
N HIS A 280 -20.70 14.19 19.04
CA HIS A 280 -20.90 14.77 17.72
C HIS A 280 -19.92 14.20 16.69
N ILE A 281 -20.45 13.72 15.56
CA ILE A 281 -19.66 13.15 14.45
C ILE A 281 -19.67 14.17 13.31
N ILE A 282 -18.50 14.46 12.76
CA ILE A 282 -18.29 15.49 11.73
C ILE A 282 -17.93 14.81 10.41
N TYR A 283 -18.64 15.13 9.32
CA TYR A 283 -18.44 14.53 7.99
C TYR A 283 -18.21 15.59 6.91
N PRO A 284 -17.43 15.30 5.85
CA PRO A 284 -17.30 16.21 4.72
C PRO A 284 -18.61 16.33 3.92
N LYS A 285 -18.99 17.54 3.52
CA LYS A 285 -20.27 17.87 2.87
C LYS A 285 -20.55 17.10 1.56
N ASN A 286 -19.54 16.53 0.91
CA ASN A 286 -19.68 15.80 -0.35
C ASN A 286 -20.23 14.35 -0.21
N TYR A 287 -20.75 13.96 0.96
CA TYR A 287 -21.37 12.65 1.22
C TYR A 287 -22.91 12.65 1.22
N THR A 288 -23.54 13.58 0.51
CA THR A 288 -24.97 13.48 0.22
C THR A 288 -25.20 12.46 -0.91
N GLU A 289 -25.81 11.33 -0.55
CA GLU A 289 -26.22 10.25 -1.46
C GLU A 289 -27.09 10.79 -2.62
N ASN A 290 -26.68 10.53 -3.86
CA ASN A 290 -27.57 10.30 -4.99
C ASN A 290 -27.65 8.80 -5.23
#